data_AF-A0A7V7KCI5-F1
#
_entry.id   AF-A0A7V7KCI5-F1
#
_cell.length_a   1.000
_cell.length_b   1.000
_cell.length_c   1.000
_cell.angle_alpha   90.00
_cell.angle_beta   90.00
_cell.angle_gamma   90.00
#
_symmetry.space_group_name_H-M   'P 1'
#
loop_
_entity.id
_entity.type
_entity.pdbx_description
1 polymer ?
#
loop_
_entity_poly.entity_id
_entity_poly.type
_entity_poly.pdbx_seq_one_letter_code
_entity_poly.pdbx_strand_id
1 'polypeptide(L)' 'MPTNAQLAADLLRNAAIFFREVGVQNPPIKEKMSKSADTFDTVAKLVEANPNAEMPDLGA' A
#
# COMPACT_ATOMS: atom_id res chain seq x y z
N MET A 1 -19.92 -7.97 8.41
CA MET A 1 -19.04 -6.92 8.98
C MET A 1 -17.64 -7.18 8.46
N PRO A 2 -16.90 -6.18 7.98
CA PRO A 2 -15.52 -6.37 7.56
C PRO A 2 -14.68 -6.81 8.76
N THR A 3 -13.72 -7.70 8.52
CA THR A 3 -12.71 -8.07 9.53
C THR A 3 -11.70 -6.93 9.71
N ASN A 4 -10.99 -6.92 10.83
CA ASN A 4 -9.91 -5.94 11.04
C ASN A 4 -8.84 -6.02 9.94
N ALA A 5 -8.59 -7.21 9.39
CA ALA A 5 -7.68 -7.41 8.27
C ALA A 5 -8.18 -6.73 6.99
N GLN A 6 -9.47 -6.84 6.68
CA GLN A 6 -10.09 -6.15 5.53
C GLN A 6 -10.05 -4.63 5.72
N LEU A 7 -10.37 -4.13 6.92
CA LEU A 7 -10.28 -2.70 7.21
C LEU A 7 -8.85 -2.16 7.07
N ALA A 8 -7.85 -2.91 7.53
CA ALA A 8 -6.45 -2.53 7.40
C ALA A 8 -6.00 -2.56 5.92
N ALA A 9 -6.38 -3.58 5.16
CA ALA A 9 -6.08 -3.67 3.73
C ALA A 9 -6.68 -2.49 2.95
N ASP A 10 -7.93 -2.12 3.22
CA ASP A 10 -8.58 -0.98 2.56
C ASP A 10 -7.94 0.35 2.95
N LEU A 11 -7.52 0.51 4.22
CA LEU A 11 -6.76 1.70 4.65
C LEU A 11 -5.44 1.83 3.88
N LEU A 12 -4.71 0.73 3.72
CA LEU A 12 -3.44 0.69 2.98
C LEU A 12 -3.63 1.00 1.49
N ARG A 13 -4.69 0.47 0.85
CA ARG A 13 -5.05 0.81 -0.54
C ARG A 13 -5.38 2.29 -0.69
N ASN A 14 -6.13 2.85 0.24
CA ASN A 14 -6.44 4.29 0.23
C ASN A 14 -5.17 5.14 0.38
N ALA A 15 -4.22 4.71 1.21
CA ALA A 15 -2.91 5.36 1.30
C ALA A 15 -2.13 5.28 -0.03
N ALA A 16 -2.14 4.12 -0.71
CA ALA A 16 -1.51 3.97 -2.02
C ALA A 16 -2.10 4.93 -3.07
N ILE A 17 -3.43 5.05 -3.11
CA ILE A 17 -4.12 6.02 -3.98
C ILE A 17 -3.68 7.44 -3.66
N PHE A 18 -3.66 7.82 -2.38
CA PHE A 18 -3.21 9.15 -1.94
C PHE A 18 -1.78 9.45 -2.43
N PHE A 19 -0.85 8.52 -2.29
CA PHE A 19 0.52 8.72 -2.78
C PHE A 19 0.56 8.90 -4.30
N ARG A 20 -0.22 8.13 -5.07
CA ARG A 20 -0.32 8.31 -6.53
C ARG A 20 -0.85 9.70 -6.89
N GLU A 21 -1.90 10.16 -6.22
CA GLU A 21 -2.47 11.50 -6.44
C GLU A 21 -1.48 12.61 -6.09
N VAL A 22 -0.80 12.52 -4.95
CA VAL A 22 0.27 13.46 -4.56
C VAL A 22 1.39 13.47 -5.59
N GLY A 23 1.78 12.30 -6.10
CA GLY A 23 2.79 12.18 -7.15
C GLY A 23 2.36 12.79 -8.48
N VAL A 24 1.08 12.67 -8.86
CA VAL A 24 0.52 13.31 -10.05
C VAL A 24 0.55 14.84 -9.93
N GLN A 25 0.21 15.38 -8.76
CA GLN A 25 0.24 16.82 -8.50
C GLN A 25 1.67 17.37 -8.39
N ASN A 26 2.64 16.53 -8.01
CA ASN A 26 4.02 16.92 -7.77
C ASN A 26 4.99 16.08 -8.63
N PRO A 27 5.21 16.46 -9.91
CA PRO A 27 6.07 15.72 -10.83
C PRO A 27 7.47 15.37 -10.30
N PRO A 28 8.17 16.24 -9.54
CA PRO A 28 9.50 15.93 -9.02
C PRO A 28 9.56 14.74 -8.06
N ILE A 29 8.45 14.45 -7.36
CA ILE A 29 8.36 13.33 -6.41
C ILE A 29 7.49 12.19 -6.95
N LYS A 30 6.96 12.30 -8.17
CA LYS A 30 6.03 11.33 -8.75
C LYS A 30 6.54 9.90 -8.69
N GLU A 31 7.78 9.68 -9.10
CA GLU A 31 8.38 8.34 -9.12
C GLU A 31 8.54 7.78 -7.71
N LYS A 32 9.02 8.59 -6.76
CA LYS A 32 9.15 8.21 -5.35
C LYS A 32 7.79 7.84 -4.76
N MET A 33 6.78 8.67 -4.98
CA MET A 33 5.43 8.42 -4.49
C MET A 33 4.78 7.22 -5.16
N SER A 34 5.06 6.96 -6.44
CA SER A 34 4.59 5.75 -7.14
C SER A 34 5.18 4.49 -6.52
N LYS A 35 6.49 4.49 -6.23
CA LYS A 35 7.13 3.38 -5.50
C LYS A 35 6.52 3.17 -4.11
N SER A 36 6.30 4.25 -3.35
CA SER A 36 5.63 4.16 -2.06
C SER A 36 4.22 3.56 -2.20
N ALA A 37 3.42 4.04 -3.16
CA ALA A 37 2.09 3.51 -3.42
C ALA A 37 2.10 2.00 -3.74
N ASP A 38 3.06 1.55 -4.55
CA ASP A 38 3.19 0.14 -4.91
C ASP A 38 3.57 -0.73 -3.70
N THR A 39 4.40 -0.20 -2.79
CA THR A 39 4.67 -0.84 -1.49
C THR A 39 3.38 -0.96 -0.67
N PHE A 40 2.61 0.12 -0.51
CA PHE A 40 1.36 0.08 0.25
C PHE A 40 0.33 -0.89 -0.34
N ASP A 41 0.20 -0.96 -1.67
CA ASP A 41 -0.66 -1.93 -2.35
C ASP A 41 -0.18 -3.37 -2.12
N THR A 42 1.13 -3.60 -2.08
CA THR A 42 1.70 -4.92 -1.81
C THR A 42 1.39 -5.35 -0.38
N VAL A 43 1.58 -4.47 0.60
CA VAL A 43 1.25 -4.75 2.00
C VAL A 43 -0.26 -4.97 2.17
N ALA A 44 -1.11 -4.19 1.50
CA ALA A 44 -2.56 -4.38 1.53
C ALA A 44 -2.97 -5.78 1.07
N LYS A 45 -2.36 -6.27 -0.03
CA LYS A 45 -2.59 -7.64 -0.53
C LYS A 45 -2.11 -8.70 0.46
N LEU A 46 -0.96 -8.50 1.10
CA LEU A 46 -0.43 -9.44 2.09
C LEU A 46 -1.33 -9.52 3.33
N VAL A 47 -1.76 -8.37 3.87
CA VAL A 47 -2.63 -8.29 5.04
C VAL A 47 -4.01 -8.91 4.76
N GLU A 48 -4.55 -8.71 3.56
CA GLU A 48 -5.81 -9.32 3.16
C GLU A 48 -5.69 -10.84 2.96
N ALA A 49 -4.59 -11.30 2.35
CA ALA A 49 -4.37 -12.72 2.04
C ALA A 49 -4.04 -13.54 3.30
N ASN A 50 -3.14 -13.04 4.15
CA ASN A 50 -2.80 -13.68 5.42
C ASN A 50 -2.27 -12.64 6.43
N PRO A 51 -3.14 -12.08 7.29
CA PRO A 51 -2.77 -11.01 8.22
C PRO A 51 -1.75 -11.43 9.28
N ASN A 52 -1.54 -12.74 9.47
CA ASN A 52 -0.62 -13.29 10.47
C ASN A 52 0.64 -13.91 9.83
N ALA A 53 0.81 -13.81 8.51
CA ALA A 53 2.03 -14.28 7.85
C ALA A 53 3.22 -13.36 8.16
N GLU A 54 4.41 -13.94 8.22
CA GLU A 54 5.65 -13.17 8.18
C GLU A 54 5.77 -12.46 6.84
N MET A 55 6.24 -11.20 6.86
CA MET A 55 6.43 -10.44 5.64
C MET A 55 7.50 -11.15 4.80
N PRO A 56 7.25 -11.50 3.52
CA PRO A 56 8.29 -12.01 2.66
C PRO A 56 9.39 -10.94 2.51
N ASP A 57 10.65 -11.37 2.40
CA ASP A 57 11.75 -10.45 2.11
C ASP A 57 11.46 -9.76 0.76
N LEU A 58 11.18 -8.45 0.83
CA LEU A 58 10.81 -7.66 -0.34
C LEU A 58 12.02 -7.11 -1.11
N GLY A 59 13.26 -7.48 -0.74
CA GLY A 59 14.49 -7.07 -1.41
C GLY A 59 14.61 -5.55 -1.49
N ALA A 60 15.18 -4.92 -0.46
CA ALA A 60 15.48 -3.49 -0.43
C ALA A 60 16.45 -3.05 -1.54
#